data_AF-Q7ZZP3-F1
#
_entry.id   AF-Q7ZZP3-F1
#
_cell.length_a   1.000
_cell.length_b   1.000
_cell.length_c   1.000
_cell.angle_alpha   90.00
_cell.angle_beta   90.00
_cell.angle_gamma   90.00
#
_symmetry.space_group_name_H-M   'P 1'
#
loop_
_entity.id
_entity.type
_entity.pdbx_description
1 polymer ?
#
loop_
_entity_poly.entity_id
_entity_poly.type
_entity_poly.pdbx_seq_one_letter_code
_entity_poly.pdbx_strand_id
1 'polypeptide(L)'
;DYPVTKVLRDPIFVEVRLIEKTDPNLVLTLGHCWTTTTPNPHSLPQWDILIDGCPYRDDRYLSSLVSVGPSSGLAFPSHTRRFIFKMFTFVLKMFTFVDQMSMAPLRETVFIHCNTAVCLPSLGDSCEPRCYRKRRDIPAAVQKTTRIKSNLVSSGELILTDPRELTN
;
A
#
# COMPACT_ATOMS: atom_id res chain seq x y z
N ASP A 1 -13.07 -5.09 -10.25
CA ASP A 1 -14.42 -5.00 -9.68
C ASP A 1 -14.36 -4.94 -8.17
N TYR A 2 -15.28 -4.18 -7.57
CA TYR A 2 -15.43 -3.99 -6.12
C TYR A 2 -16.90 -4.27 -5.75
N PRO A 3 -17.19 -4.72 -4.52
CA PRO A 3 -16.26 -4.94 -3.41
C PRO A 3 -15.41 -6.22 -3.57
N VAL A 4 -14.20 -6.22 -2.99
CA VAL A 4 -13.30 -7.39 -2.96
C VAL A 4 -13.38 -8.04 -1.59
N THR A 5 -13.82 -9.29 -1.51
CA THR A 5 -13.87 -10.03 -0.24
C THR A 5 -12.60 -10.85 -0.04
N LYS A 6 -12.00 -10.78 1.15
CA LYS A 6 -10.80 -11.53 1.54
C LYS A 6 -10.94 -12.07 2.95
N VAL A 7 -10.34 -13.23 3.19
CA VAL A 7 -10.26 -13.79 4.53
C VAL A 7 -9.15 -13.09 5.29
N LEU A 8 -9.31 -12.91 6.60
CA LEU A 8 -8.24 -12.41 7.45
C LEU A 8 -6.97 -13.23 7.27
N ARG A 9 -5.82 -12.55 7.24
CA ARG A 9 -4.47 -13.09 7.01
C ARG A 9 -4.16 -13.53 5.58
N ASP A 10 -5.14 -13.61 4.69
CA ASP A 10 -4.87 -13.86 3.28
C ASP A 10 -4.10 -12.68 2.67
N PRO A 11 -3.14 -12.95 1.77
CA PRO A 11 -2.44 -11.89 1.07
C PRO A 11 -3.39 -11.14 0.13
N ILE A 12 -3.35 -9.81 0.24
CA ILE A 12 -4.04 -8.87 -0.62
C ILE A 12 -3.01 -8.35 -1.62
N PHE A 13 -3.25 -8.63 -2.89
CA PHE A 13 -2.40 -8.17 -4.00
C PHE A 13 -2.92 -6.82 -4.48
N VAL A 14 -2.07 -5.82 -4.46
CA VAL A 14 -2.41 -4.46 -4.88
C VAL A 14 -1.57 -4.09 -6.10
N GLU A 15 -2.24 -3.58 -7.13
CA GLU A 15 -1.63 -3.04 -8.33
C GLU A 15 -2.04 -1.57 -8.47
N VAL A 16 -1.04 -0.71 -8.68
CA VAL A 16 -1.22 0.69 -9.03
C VAL A 16 -0.56 0.91 -10.38
N ARG A 17 -1.27 1.55 -11.30
CA ARG A 17 -0.82 1.76 -12.69
C ARG A 17 -1.10 3.18 -13.16
N LEU A 18 -0.20 3.73 -13.98
CA LEU A 18 -0.52 4.91 -14.81
C LEU A 18 -1.46 4.46 -15.93
N ILE A 19 -2.51 5.24 -16.14
CA ILE A 19 -3.48 5.04 -17.22
C ILE A 19 -3.24 6.14 -18.26
N GLU A 20 -3.47 5.82 -19.54
CA GLU A 20 -3.37 6.77 -20.67
C GLU A 20 -2.00 7.47 -20.81
N LYS A 21 -0.92 6.80 -20.39
CA LYS A 21 0.46 7.26 -20.57
C LYS A 21 1.22 6.27 -21.44
N THR A 22 1.97 6.81 -22.39
CA THR A 22 2.73 6.02 -23.39
C THR A 22 4.23 6.33 -23.36
N ASP A 23 4.68 7.27 -22.52
CA ASP A 23 6.09 7.63 -22.41
C ASP A 23 6.85 6.57 -21.58
N PRO A 24 7.78 5.81 -22.18
CA PRO A 24 8.51 4.74 -21.50
C PRO A 24 9.47 5.25 -20.42
N ASN A 25 9.84 6.54 -20.46
CA ASN A 25 10.75 7.14 -19.48
C ASN A 25 10.05 7.46 -18.16
N LEU A 26 8.71 7.45 -18.11
CA LEU A 26 7.98 7.67 -16.88
C LEU A 26 8.09 6.44 -15.98
N VAL A 27 8.40 6.68 -14.71
CA VAL A 27 8.42 5.66 -13.66
C VAL A 27 7.39 6.01 -12.61
N LEU A 28 6.44 5.11 -12.38
CA LEU A 28 5.52 5.22 -11.25
C LEU A 28 6.29 4.93 -9.95
N THR A 29 6.09 5.79 -8.98
CA THR A 29 6.61 5.63 -7.62
C THR A 29 5.45 5.69 -6.63
N LEU A 30 5.50 4.81 -5.63
CA LEU A 30 4.60 4.83 -4.48
C LEU A 30 5.34 5.52 -3.33
N GLY A 31 4.69 6.47 -2.68
CA GLY A 31 5.22 7.14 -1.49
C GLY A 31 4.70 6.45 -0.24
N HIS A 32 3.67 7.03 0.36
CA HIS A 32 2.99 6.49 1.54
C HIS A 32 1.73 5.75 1.11
N CYS A 33 1.56 4.51 1.53
CA CYS A 33 0.33 3.74 1.37
C CYS A 33 -0.17 3.28 2.73
N TRP A 34 -1.47 3.42 2.97
CA TRP A 34 -2.09 3.08 4.23
C TRP A 34 -3.50 2.55 4.03
N THR A 35 -4.14 2.11 5.11
CA THR A 35 -5.54 1.70 5.12
C THR A 35 -6.34 2.43 6.18
N THR A 36 -7.64 2.53 5.92
CA THR A 36 -8.66 3.11 6.80
C THR A 36 -9.91 2.23 6.79
N THR A 37 -10.78 2.42 7.78
CA THR A 37 -12.10 1.74 7.86
C THR A 37 -13.22 2.52 7.18
N THR A 38 -12.92 3.69 6.63
CA THR A 38 -13.89 4.50 5.87
C THR A 38 -13.27 4.95 4.54
N PRO A 39 -14.11 5.33 3.54
CA PRO A 39 -13.61 5.83 2.27
C PRO A 39 -12.76 7.11 2.39
N ASN A 40 -12.83 7.80 3.53
CA ASN A 40 -12.06 9.02 3.76
C ASN A 40 -10.60 8.66 4.08
N PRO A 41 -9.63 9.06 3.22
CA PRO A 41 -8.20 8.77 3.41
C PRO A 41 -7.61 9.41 4.68
N HIS A 42 -8.23 10.45 5.21
CA HIS A 42 -7.80 11.14 6.42
C HIS A 42 -8.52 10.68 7.69
N SER A 43 -9.46 9.72 7.56
CA SER A 43 -10.09 9.14 8.73
C SER A 43 -9.07 8.41 9.59
N LEU A 44 -9.35 8.37 10.88
CA LEU A 44 -8.64 7.51 11.82
C LEU A 44 -9.52 6.32 12.15
N PRO A 45 -8.92 5.15 12.42
CA PRO A 45 -7.48 4.89 12.48
C PRO A 45 -6.83 4.70 11.10
N GLN A 46 -5.51 4.90 11.01
CA GLN A 46 -4.69 4.66 9.81
C GLN A 46 -3.66 3.56 10.09
N TRP A 47 -3.48 2.65 9.13
CA TRP A 47 -2.44 1.63 9.18
C TRP A 47 -1.49 1.74 8.00
N ASP A 48 -0.21 1.97 8.28
CA ASP A 48 0.81 2.16 7.26
C ASP A 48 1.22 0.83 6.65
N ILE A 49 1.15 0.73 5.33
CA ILE A 49 1.61 -0.44 4.56
C ILE A 49 2.99 -0.17 3.98
N LEU A 50 3.14 0.98 3.32
CA LEU A 50 4.39 1.45 2.70
C LEU A 50 4.69 2.87 3.17
N ILE A 51 5.94 3.16 3.52
CA ILE A 51 6.45 4.51 3.80
C ILE A 51 7.62 4.78 2.86
N ASP A 52 7.59 5.90 2.15
CA ASP A 52 8.59 6.28 1.14
C ASP A 52 8.88 5.16 0.11
N GLY A 53 7.83 4.43 -0.28
CA GLY A 53 7.91 3.31 -1.21
C GLY A 53 8.49 2.03 -0.62
N CYS A 54 8.76 1.98 0.69
CA CYS A 54 9.32 0.83 1.37
C CYS A 54 8.31 0.18 2.33
N PRO A 55 8.34 -1.17 2.49
CA PRO A 55 7.59 -1.85 3.53
C PRO A 55 7.86 -1.27 4.92
N TYR A 56 6.81 -1.11 5.71
CA TYR A 56 6.92 -0.60 7.08
C TYR A 56 7.73 -1.58 7.96
N ARG A 57 8.73 -1.07 8.69
CA ARG A 57 9.77 -1.90 9.34
C ARG A 57 9.27 -2.63 10.58
N ASP A 58 8.37 -2.01 11.34
CA ASP A 58 7.85 -2.58 12.58
C ASP A 58 6.78 -3.65 12.32
N ASP A 59 6.24 -3.63 11.11
CA ASP A 59 5.28 -4.59 10.56
C ASP A 59 5.98 -5.81 9.96
N ARG A 60 6.83 -6.45 10.78
CA ARG A 60 7.84 -7.48 10.38
C ARG A 60 7.36 -8.65 9.52
N TYR A 61 6.06 -8.79 9.21
CA TYR A 61 5.52 -9.85 8.35
C TYR A 61 4.37 -9.43 7.42
N LEU A 62 4.14 -8.13 7.22
CA LEU A 62 2.86 -7.67 6.64
C LEU A 62 2.90 -7.17 5.22
N SER A 63 3.98 -6.56 4.72
CA SER A 63 4.00 -6.04 3.35
C SER A 63 5.29 -6.38 2.59
N SER A 64 5.16 -6.61 1.29
CA SER A 64 6.29 -6.91 0.40
C SER A 64 6.07 -6.29 -0.98
N LEU A 65 7.13 -5.69 -1.54
CA LEU A 65 7.11 -5.21 -2.92
C LEU A 65 7.21 -6.39 -3.89
N VAL A 66 6.44 -6.33 -4.98
CA VAL A 66 6.49 -7.30 -6.07
C VAL A 66 7.19 -6.65 -7.25
N SER A 67 8.28 -7.27 -7.71
CA SER A 67 9.02 -6.77 -8.87
C SER A 67 8.16 -6.82 -10.14
N VAL A 68 8.13 -5.71 -10.87
CA VAL A 68 7.47 -5.60 -12.18
C VAL A 68 8.55 -5.29 -13.19
N GLY A 69 8.94 -6.31 -13.95
CA GLY A 69 10.02 -6.23 -14.94
C GLY A 69 9.55 -6.62 -16.33
N PRO A 70 10.48 -6.75 -17.30
CA PRO A 70 10.16 -7.11 -18.69
C PRO A 70 9.40 -8.45 -18.84
N SER A 71 9.57 -9.37 -17.90
CA SER A 71 8.88 -10.66 -17.86
C SER A 71 7.40 -10.56 -17.47
N SER A 72 6.89 -9.38 -17.10
CA SER A 72 5.49 -9.21 -16.69
C SER A 72 4.49 -9.19 -17.86
N GLY A 73 4.97 -9.19 -19.10
CA GLY A 73 4.12 -9.09 -20.30
C GLY A 73 3.46 -7.73 -20.50
N LEU A 74 3.88 -6.70 -19.76
CA LEU A 74 3.35 -5.33 -19.87
C LEU A 74 4.20 -4.55 -20.88
N ALA A 75 3.56 -3.72 -21.71
CA ALA A 75 4.26 -2.83 -22.63
C ALA A 75 5.15 -1.79 -21.89
N PHE A 76 4.69 -1.33 -20.72
CA PHE A 76 5.40 -0.36 -19.89
C PHE A 76 5.48 -0.84 -18.43
N PRO A 77 6.42 -1.72 -18.08
CA PRO A 77 6.57 -2.23 -16.70
C PRO A 77 6.82 -1.11 -15.67
N SER A 78 7.52 -0.04 -16.07
CA SER A 78 7.81 1.13 -15.23
C SER A 78 6.56 1.91 -14.80
N HIS A 79 5.43 1.75 -15.51
CA HIS A 79 4.16 2.41 -15.21
C HIS A 79 3.35 1.68 -14.14
N THR A 80 3.79 0.49 -13.72
CA THR A 80 3.04 -0.37 -12.83
C THR A 80 3.85 -0.70 -11.59
N ARG A 81 3.23 -0.56 -10.42
CA ARG A 81 3.79 -0.98 -9.14
C ARG A 81 2.84 -1.97 -8.49
N ARG A 82 3.44 -3.03 -7.93
CA ARG A 82 2.72 -4.10 -7.25
C ARG A 82 3.31 -4.29 -5.86
N PHE A 83 2.43 -4.50 -4.90
CA PHE A 83 2.82 -4.93 -3.56
C PHE A 83 1.77 -5.89 -3.02
N ILE A 84 2.19 -6.66 -2.02
CA ILE A 84 1.32 -7.56 -1.29
C ILE A 84 1.30 -7.06 0.13
N PHE A 85 0.13 -7.09 0.76
CA PHE A 85 0.05 -6.96 2.20
C PHE A 85 -0.91 -7.97 2.82
N LYS A 86 -0.77 -8.21 4.12
CA LYS A 86 -1.66 -9.05 4.91
C LYS A 86 -2.32 -8.18 5.99
N MET A 87 -3.56 -8.48 6.34
CA MET A 87 -4.23 -7.86 7.48
C MET A 87 -4.42 -8.88 8.59
N PHE A 88 -4.07 -8.50 9.82
CA PHE A 88 -4.25 -9.35 11.00
C PHE A 88 -5.50 -8.96 11.78
N THR A 89 -6.12 -9.95 12.39
CA THR A 89 -7.29 -9.80 13.27
C THR A 89 -7.04 -8.83 14.44
N PHE A 90 -5.82 -8.77 15.00
CA PHE A 90 -5.51 -7.85 16.10
C PHE A 90 -5.56 -6.38 15.67
N VAL A 91 -5.08 -6.09 14.46
CA VAL A 91 -5.06 -4.76 13.87
C VAL A 91 -6.49 -4.26 13.69
N LEU A 92 -7.36 -5.10 13.14
CA LEU A 92 -8.78 -4.83 12.99
C LEU A 92 -9.53 -4.63 14.33
N LYS A 93 -9.29 -5.51 15.31
CA LYS A 93 -9.87 -5.36 16.65
C LYS A 93 -9.46 -4.07 17.36
N MET A 94 -8.30 -3.50 17.05
CA MET A 94 -7.89 -2.20 17.59
C MET A 94 -8.61 -1.04 16.88
N PHE A 95 -9.09 -1.25 15.65
CA PHE A 95 -9.78 -0.24 14.85
C PHE A 95 -11.26 -0.18 15.08
N THR A 96 -11.85 -1.30 15.47
CA THR A 96 -13.22 -1.33 15.93
C THR A 96 -13.21 -1.20 17.45
N PHE A 97 -13.73 -0.11 18.01
CA PHE A 97 -14.14 -0.09 19.40
C PHE A 97 -15.30 -1.09 19.58
N VAL A 98 -15.01 -2.40 19.63
CA VAL A 98 -16.03 -3.44 19.76
C VAL A 98 -16.08 -3.94 21.19
N ASP A 99 -17.26 -3.72 21.75
CA ASP A 99 -17.86 -4.36 22.90
C ASP A 99 -17.32 -5.79 23.11
N GLN A 100 -16.65 -5.97 24.26
CA GLN A 100 -16.07 -7.26 24.69
C GLN A 100 -17.11 -8.38 24.81
N MET A 101 -18.41 -8.06 24.71
CA MET A 101 -19.52 -8.98 24.96
C MET A 101 -19.98 -9.78 23.74
N SER A 102 -19.79 -9.32 22.50
CA SER A 102 -20.60 -9.83 21.39
C SER A 102 -20.10 -11.11 20.70
N MET A 103 -18.81 -11.49 20.81
CA MET A 103 -18.24 -12.69 20.17
C MET A 103 -18.68 -12.93 18.71
N ALA A 104 -19.14 -11.88 18.02
CA ALA A 104 -19.64 -11.97 16.66
C ALA A 104 -18.44 -11.98 15.71
N PRO A 105 -18.49 -12.75 14.62
CA PRO A 105 -17.36 -12.77 13.71
C PRO A 105 -17.24 -11.42 13.00
N LEU A 106 -16.01 -10.93 12.86
CA LEU A 106 -15.75 -9.60 12.35
C LEU A 106 -15.81 -9.64 10.81
N ARG A 107 -16.85 -9.03 10.25
CA ARG A 107 -16.89 -8.58 8.85
C ARG A 107 -16.58 -7.09 8.85
N GLU A 108 -15.45 -6.72 8.28
CA GLU A 108 -14.97 -5.33 8.32
C GLU A 108 -14.67 -4.80 6.93
N THR A 109 -14.94 -3.51 6.74
CA THR A 109 -14.69 -2.82 5.49
C THR A 109 -13.40 -2.01 5.61
N VAL A 110 -12.55 -2.14 4.60
CA VAL A 110 -11.23 -1.51 4.56
C VAL A 110 -11.03 -0.85 3.20
N PHE A 111 -10.40 0.32 3.22
CA PHE A 111 -10.02 1.06 2.04
C PHE A 111 -8.50 1.23 2.04
N ILE A 112 -7.88 1.12 0.87
CA ILE A 112 -6.44 1.30 0.68
C ILE A 112 -6.23 2.65 0.01
N HIS A 113 -5.31 3.42 0.54
CA HIS A 113 -4.94 4.74 0.06
C HIS A 113 -3.44 4.76 -0.24
N CYS A 114 -3.05 5.39 -1.35
CA CYS A 114 -1.65 5.52 -1.73
C CYS A 114 -1.36 6.91 -2.31
N ASN A 115 -0.31 7.54 -1.80
CA ASN A 115 0.33 8.68 -2.45
C ASN A 115 1.22 8.16 -3.58
N THR A 116 0.97 8.64 -4.79
CA THR A 116 1.66 8.22 -6.02
C THR A 116 2.34 9.41 -6.67
N ALA A 117 3.49 9.18 -7.27
CA ALA A 117 4.23 10.21 -7.98
C ALA A 117 4.87 9.63 -9.24
N VAL A 118 5.14 10.51 -10.20
CA VAL A 118 5.83 10.16 -11.44
C VAL A 118 7.25 10.70 -11.38
N CYS A 119 8.21 9.83 -11.64
CA CYS A 119 9.63 10.14 -11.65
C CYS A 119 10.19 9.93 -13.07
N LEU A 120 11.06 10.85 -13.49
CA LEU A 120 11.86 10.72 -14.70
C LEU A 120 13.29 10.36 -14.26
N PRO A 121 13.80 9.18 -14.61
CA PRO A 121 15.14 8.77 -14.21
C PRO A 121 16.16 9.68 -14.91
N SER A 122 17.16 10.14 -14.15
CA SER A 122 18.26 10.97 -14.66
C SER A 122 19.61 10.31 -14.36
N LEU A 123 20.69 10.79 -14.99
CA LEU A 123 22.05 10.34 -14.69
C LEU A 123 22.40 10.64 -13.22
N GLY A 124 22.25 9.65 -12.35
CA GLY A 124 22.58 9.72 -10.92
C GLY A 124 21.38 9.62 -9.97
N ASP A 125 20.16 9.91 -10.45
CA ASP A 125 18.93 9.79 -9.65
C ASP A 125 18.11 8.58 -10.08
N SER A 126 18.04 7.58 -9.18
CA SER A 126 17.16 6.42 -9.36
C SER A 126 15.78 6.70 -8.78
N CYS A 127 14.75 6.35 -9.55
CA CYS A 127 13.35 6.37 -9.12
C CYS A 127 12.98 5.17 -8.22
N GLU A 128 13.91 4.22 -7.99
CA GLU A 128 13.63 3.06 -7.14
C GLU A 128 13.80 3.40 -5.65
N PRO A 129 12.85 2.97 -4.80
CA PRO A 129 12.94 3.21 -3.37
C PRO A 129 14.13 2.45 -2.77
N ARG A 130 14.93 3.14 -1.95
CA ARG A 130 16.11 2.57 -1.28
C ARG A 130 15.75 2.03 0.10
N CYS A 131 15.14 0.86 0.12
CA CYS A 131 14.82 0.18 1.37
C CYS A 131 16.11 -0.40 2.00
N TYR A 132 16.23 -0.34 3.34
CA TYR A 132 17.30 -0.99 4.13
C TYR A 132 18.70 -0.37 4.18
N ARG A 133 18.91 0.90 3.81
CA ARG A 133 20.17 1.58 4.21
C ARG A 133 20.21 1.73 5.73
N LYS A 134 21.25 1.17 6.38
CA LYS A 134 21.61 1.52 7.76
C LYS A 134 21.85 3.03 7.80
N ARG A 135 21.06 3.76 8.58
CA ARG A 135 21.29 5.17 8.88
C ARG A 135 22.72 5.29 9.41
N ARG A 136 23.63 5.94 8.67
CA ARG A 136 24.54 6.86 9.35
C ARG A 136 23.67 8.05 9.67
N ASP A 137 23.60 8.44 10.94
CA ASP A 137 22.90 9.64 11.37
C ASP A 137 23.57 10.86 10.72
N ILE A 138 23.17 11.13 9.48
CA ILE A 138 23.39 12.39 8.80
C ILE A 138 22.13 13.19 9.08
N PRO A 139 22.21 14.35 9.76
CA PRO A 139 21.06 15.19 10.02
C PRO A 139 20.37 15.43 8.69
N ALA A 140 19.08 15.08 8.62
CA ALA A 140 18.22 15.07 7.45
C ALA A 140 18.84 15.88 6.31
N ALA A 141 19.67 15.22 5.50
CA ALA A 141 20.04 15.77 4.22
C ALA A 141 18.69 15.83 3.55
N VAL A 142 18.15 17.05 3.52
CA VAL A 142 16.94 17.41 2.81
C VAL A 142 17.14 16.79 1.46
N GLN A 143 16.57 15.59 1.27
CA GLN A 143 16.30 15.09 -0.05
C GLN A 143 15.57 16.27 -0.62
N LYS A 144 16.20 16.89 -1.62
CA LYS A 144 15.66 18.02 -2.32
C LYS A 144 14.50 17.45 -3.14
N THR A 145 13.49 16.94 -2.47
CA THR A 145 12.15 16.72 -2.97
C THR A 145 11.62 18.12 -3.17
N THR A 146 12.05 18.73 -4.29
CA THR A 146 11.16 19.52 -5.13
C THR A 146 9.80 18.89 -4.96
N ARG A 147 8.90 19.56 -4.24
CA ARG A 147 7.56 19.11 -3.85
C ARG A 147 6.94 18.33 -5.00
N ILE A 148 7.20 17.02 -5.05
CA ILE A 148 6.78 16.21 -6.19
C ILE A 148 5.28 16.16 -6.00
N LYS A 149 4.52 16.71 -6.95
CA LYS A 149 3.06 16.68 -6.90
C LYS A 149 2.66 15.21 -6.82
N SER A 150 2.31 14.76 -5.61
CA SER A 150 1.83 13.42 -5.37
C SER A 150 0.33 13.40 -5.56
N ASN A 151 -0.17 12.42 -6.29
CA ASN A 151 -1.58 12.18 -6.45
C ASN A 151 -2.01 11.11 -5.44
N LEU A 152 -3.09 11.39 -4.70
CA LEU A 152 -3.71 10.40 -3.83
C LEU A 152 -4.65 9.52 -4.66
N VAL A 153 -4.46 8.21 -4.57
CA VAL A 153 -5.38 7.22 -5.13
C VAL A 153 -5.95 6.37 -4.02
N SER A 154 -7.21 5.99 -4.16
CA SER A 154 -7.95 5.18 -3.19
C SER A 154 -8.57 3.97 -3.89
N SER A 155 -8.57 2.82 -3.22
CA SER A 155 -9.30 1.64 -3.67
C SER A 155 -10.80 1.81 -3.46
N GLY A 156 -11.58 0.93 -4.09
CA GLY A 156 -12.94 0.64 -3.63
C GLY A 156 -12.94 -0.19 -2.34
N GLU A 157 -14.11 -0.62 -1.92
CA GLU A 157 -14.33 -1.34 -0.66
C GLU A 157 -13.72 -2.75 -0.66
N LEU A 158 -12.87 -3.04 0.33
CA LEU A 158 -12.40 -4.39 0.62
C LEU A 158 -13.11 -4.90 1.87
N ILE A 159 -13.75 -6.07 1.75
CA ILE A 159 -14.45 -6.71 2.86
C ILE A 159 -13.53 -7.81 3.41
N LEU A 160 -13.14 -7.67 4.67
CA LEU A 160 -12.36 -8.66 5.40
C LEU A 160 -13.29 -9.50 6.27
N THR A 161 -13.24 -10.81 6.10
CA THR A 161 -14.07 -11.76 6.85
C THR A 161 -13.22 -12.69 7.70
N ASP A 162 -13.63 -12.91 8.95
CA ASP A 162 -13.01 -13.95 9.80
C ASP A 162 -13.22 -15.35 9.18
N PRO A 163 -12.19 -16.22 9.12
CA PRO A 163 -12.34 -17.61 8.70
C PRO A 163 -13.51 -18.36 9.35
N ARG A 164 -13.89 -17.99 10.58
CA ARG A 164 -14.99 -18.61 11.33
C ARG A 164 -16.38 -18.35 10.73
N GLU A 165 -16.55 -17.31 9.91
CA GLU A 165 -17.80 -17.06 9.14
C GLU A 165 -17.99 -18.03 7.99
N LEU A 166 -16.90 -18.58 7.44
CA LEU A 166 -16.98 -19.45 6.25
C LEU A 166 -17.38 -20.88 6.60
N THR A 167 -17.40 -21.23 7.89
CA THR A 167 -17.69 -22.58 8.39
C THR A 167 -19.11 -22.75 8.95
N ASN A 168 -19.95 -21.71 8.87
CA ASN A 168 -21.37 -21.75 9.25
C ASN A 168 -22.29 -21.80 8.03
#